data_AF-A0A6J1TER8-F1
#
_entry.id   AF-A0A6J1TER8-F1
#
_cell.length_a   1.000
_cell.length_b   1.000
_cell.length_c   1.000
_cell.angle_alpha   90.00
_cell.angle_beta   90.00
_cell.angle_gamma   90.00
#
_symmetry.space_group_name_H-M   'P 1'
#
loop_
_entity.id
_entity.type
_entity.pdbx_description
1 polymer ?
#
loop_
_entity_poly.entity_id
_entity_poly.type
_entity_poly.pdbx_seq_one_letter_code
_entity_poly.pdbx_strand_id
1 'polypeptide(L)'
;MWTENYSKKFHYIGFTIQFANDDWEMEAYILGVKKFAFKCATAENIKFSIKNFFIEELKVLETEFRKIEFVTDKGQNMIKALSEFSRYDCMAHMLNTVLQTTFTLMFYELRSVVDDIEKSPHSRSVLNTVSTAVKAVKAMKLTANSTDVDLADLKKALDFAFPARHSYIKLLLSYLANKEEVHTVLRALEKGDVVDTLLAYADDIRSITIILKPIEENESVPLKKLQTLRTAYKIFKKDSPLVQHLKTLLLEKLQLMDNFVIVNECKELVHYVRSAGGAHFGELRYTLQQECDTRWNTMYNLLMSVHRVYDELLVMLQEKGQAKKMDNIGKEDLQTMLEFLEPFKEETKKIQGKKYPTLPLALLSITRLTDHCDSNFEDSHTLSMLRARCLRLLKEKIEVKMRYKVALFLWPPYKELAMLHPDEISEVHEMVRSMLRSYEVHRMDTVANEPAGEGEPDDPAPLPPPSLPKQRQLEKGYERYRMKSVQLPVHADEVDKYVEMAPLNVKLEDLLKWWQSMSGPDELPKLALLARRELPKNLTSAHSETVFSDCGWIKNERKSNMSPETLDAVVFLHDYNKQNEKKES
;
A
#
# COMPACT_ATOMS: atom_id res chain seq x y z
N MET A 1 -7.44 -1.26 -13.03
CA MET A 1 -7.71 -2.42 -13.91
C MET A 1 -7.90 -3.64 -13.02
N TRP A 2 -8.71 -4.65 -13.38
CA TRP A 2 -8.86 -5.85 -12.56
C TRP A 2 -8.89 -7.13 -13.39
N THR A 3 -8.60 -8.25 -12.74
CA THR A 3 -8.63 -9.59 -13.35
C THR A 3 -9.87 -10.32 -12.87
N GLU A 4 -10.58 -10.98 -13.78
CA GLU A 4 -11.69 -11.86 -13.39
C GLU A 4 -11.16 -13.09 -12.66
N ASN A 5 -11.55 -13.28 -11.40
CA ASN A 5 -11.04 -14.36 -10.55
C ASN A 5 -11.49 -15.77 -10.98
N TYR A 6 -12.64 -15.90 -11.66
CA TYR A 6 -13.22 -17.19 -12.02
C TYR A 6 -12.53 -17.82 -13.23
N SER A 7 -12.55 -17.13 -14.37
CA SER A 7 -11.93 -17.64 -15.59
C SER A 7 -10.42 -17.39 -15.61
N LYS A 8 -9.93 -16.33 -14.94
CA LYS A 8 -8.59 -15.73 -15.10
C LYS A 8 -8.17 -15.53 -16.56
N LYS A 9 -9.15 -15.53 -17.49
CA LYS A 9 -8.93 -15.40 -18.93
C LYS A 9 -9.03 -13.95 -19.40
N PHE A 10 -9.60 -13.07 -18.58
CA PHE A 10 -9.87 -11.69 -18.96
C PHE A 10 -9.50 -10.70 -17.86
N HIS A 11 -9.00 -9.55 -18.31
CA HIS A 11 -8.93 -8.34 -17.52
C HIS A 11 -10.02 -7.38 -17.93
N TYR A 12 -10.31 -6.43 -17.05
CA TYR A 12 -11.26 -5.36 -17.30
C TYR A 12 -10.66 -4.02 -16.87
N ILE A 13 -11.00 -2.97 -17.60
CA ILE A 13 -10.65 -1.57 -17.28
C ILE A 13 -11.95 -0.80 -17.18
N GLY A 14 -12.20 -0.21 -16.02
CA GLY A 14 -13.33 0.69 -15.80
C GLY A 14 -12.86 2.12 -15.94
N PHE A 15 -13.64 2.93 -16.65
CA PHE A 15 -13.41 4.34 -16.85
C PHE A 15 -14.43 5.14 -16.05
N THR A 16 -13.96 6.10 -15.26
CA THR A 16 -14.82 7.01 -14.51
C THR A 16 -14.27 8.42 -14.69
N ILE A 17 -15.14 9.36 -15.02
CA ILE A 17 -14.82 10.79 -15.06
C ILE A 17 -15.33 11.45 -13.78
N GLN A 18 -14.60 12.46 -13.31
CA GLN A 18 -15.01 13.30 -12.19
C GLN A 18 -14.63 14.75 -12.49
N PHE A 19 -15.57 15.65 -12.26
CA PHE A 19 -15.46 17.06 -12.56
C PHE A 19 -16.43 17.88 -11.70
N ALA A 20 -16.29 19.20 -11.72
CA ALA A 20 -17.31 20.11 -11.21
C ALA A 20 -18.17 20.60 -12.37
N ASN A 21 -19.50 20.51 -12.22
CA ASN A 21 -20.45 21.02 -13.21
C ASN A 21 -20.53 22.56 -13.18
N ASP A 22 -21.49 23.14 -13.90
CA ASP A 22 -21.69 24.59 -13.96
C ASP A 22 -22.22 25.20 -12.65
N ASP A 23 -22.89 24.38 -11.84
CA ASP A 23 -23.34 24.72 -10.49
C ASP A 23 -22.28 24.50 -9.41
N TRP A 24 -21.03 24.23 -9.82
CA TRP A 24 -19.90 23.96 -8.92
C TRP A 24 -20.14 22.75 -7.99
N GLU A 25 -20.94 21.79 -8.45
CA GLU A 25 -21.19 20.55 -7.75
C GLU A 25 -20.30 19.43 -8.30
N MET A 26 -19.84 18.57 -7.39
CA MET A 26 -19.03 17.40 -7.75
C MET A 26 -19.89 16.34 -8.44
N GLU A 27 -19.54 16.02 -9.68
CA GLU A 27 -20.15 14.92 -10.42
C GLU A 27 -19.12 13.85 -10.74
N ALA A 28 -19.57 12.60 -10.72
CA ALA A 28 -18.75 11.44 -11.07
C ALA A 28 -19.62 10.42 -11.81
N TYR A 29 -19.20 10.06 -13.03
CA TYR A 29 -19.91 9.12 -13.88
C TYR A 29 -18.99 8.00 -14.33
N ILE A 30 -19.49 6.78 -14.26
CA ILE A 30 -18.87 5.65 -14.94
C ILE A 30 -19.09 5.85 -16.44
N LEU A 31 -18.00 6.02 -17.19
CA LEU A 31 -18.05 6.17 -18.65
C LEU A 31 -18.21 4.82 -19.35
N GLY A 32 -17.62 3.77 -18.77
CA GLY A 32 -17.72 2.43 -19.33
C GLY A 32 -16.70 1.44 -18.79
N VAL A 33 -16.79 0.21 -19.27
CA VAL A 33 -15.93 -0.93 -18.91
C VAL A 33 -15.47 -1.66 -20.16
N LYS A 34 -14.14 -1.75 -20.35
CA LYS A 34 -13.54 -2.50 -21.44
C LYS A 34 -12.93 -3.81 -20.98
N LYS A 35 -13.16 -4.86 -21.77
CA LYS A 35 -12.70 -6.23 -21.53
C LYS A 35 -11.49 -6.53 -22.40
N PHE A 36 -10.50 -7.18 -21.81
CA PHE A 36 -9.24 -7.58 -22.45
C PHE A 36 -8.99 -9.06 -22.22
N ALA A 37 -8.46 -9.77 -23.22
CA ALA A 37 -7.91 -11.10 -22.99
C ALA A 37 -6.64 -11.01 -22.13
N PHE A 38 -6.45 -11.96 -21.20
CA PHE A 38 -5.34 -11.99 -20.24
C PHE A 38 -3.96 -11.86 -20.92
N LYS A 39 -3.77 -12.58 -22.03
CA LYS A 39 -2.51 -12.57 -22.80
C LYS A 39 -2.23 -11.25 -23.53
N CYS A 40 -3.21 -10.34 -23.60
CA CYS A 40 -3.14 -9.11 -24.38
C CYS A 40 -3.03 -7.86 -23.50
N ALA A 41 -2.87 -7.97 -22.18
CA ALA A 41 -2.74 -6.81 -21.28
C ALA A 41 -1.32 -6.22 -21.24
N THR A 42 -0.69 -6.02 -22.41
CA THR A 42 0.56 -5.25 -22.54
C THR A 42 0.30 -3.75 -22.43
N ALA A 43 1.34 -2.96 -22.21
CA ALA A 43 1.21 -1.51 -22.12
C ALA A 43 0.64 -0.90 -23.41
N GLU A 44 1.08 -1.38 -24.57
CA GLU A 44 0.68 -0.91 -25.89
C GLU A 44 -0.81 -1.17 -26.14
N ASN A 45 -1.29 -2.37 -25.81
CA ASN A 45 -2.69 -2.74 -25.98
C ASN A 45 -3.60 -1.99 -25.02
N ILE A 46 -3.15 -1.76 -23.79
CA ILE A 46 -3.89 -0.94 -22.83
C ILE A 46 -3.99 0.50 -23.36
N LYS A 47 -2.88 1.09 -23.81
CA LYS A 47 -2.85 2.44 -24.40
C LYS A 47 -3.79 2.54 -25.60
N PHE A 48 -3.73 1.57 -26.51
CA PHE A 48 -4.60 1.52 -27.68
C PHE A 48 -6.08 1.50 -27.29
N SER A 49 -6.47 0.64 -26.35
CA SER A 49 -7.88 0.56 -25.96
C SER A 49 -8.37 1.78 -25.20
N ILE A 50 -7.53 2.44 -24.39
CA ILE A 50 -7.89 3.72 -23.77
C ILE A 50 -8.14 4.76 -24.85
N LYS A 51 -7.21 4.90 -25.81
CA LYS A 51 -7.37 5.83 -26.93
C LYS A 51 -8.62 5.54 -27.76
N ASN A 52 -8.82 4.29 -28.15
CA ASN A 52 -9.99 3.87 -28.93
C ASN A 52 -11.28 4.20 -28.18
N PHE A 53 -11.35 3.92 -26.87
CA PHE A 53 -12.53 4.21 -26.09
C PHE A 53 -12.86 5.71 -26.06
N PHE A 54 -11.89 6.58 -25.75
CA PHE A 54 -12.16 8.01 -25.68
C PHE A 54 -12.38 8.66 -27.05
N ILE A 55 -11.57 8.32 -28.05
CA ILE A 55 -11.57 9.01 -29.34
C ILE A 55 -12.61 8.41 -30.29
N GLU A 56 -12.63 7.08 -30.42
CA GLU A 56 -13.50 6.42 -31.40
C GLU A 56 -14.90 6.18 -30.86
N GLU A 57 -15.05 5.84 -29.58
CA GLU A 57 -16.36 5.50 -29.01
C GLU A 57 -17.03 6.71 -28.38
N LEU A 58 -16.34 7.44 -27.50
CA LEU A 58 -16.88 8.65 -26.86
C LEU A 58 -16.74 9.92 -27.71
N LYS A 59 -16.07 9.84 -28.87
CA LYS A 59 -15.88 10.97 -29.81
C LYS A 59 -15.20 12.20 -29.18
N VAL A 60 -14.34 11.98 -28.16
CA VAL A 60 -13.52 13.03 -27.55
C VAL A 60 -12.40 13.43 -28.51
N LEU A 61 -12.22 14.73 -28.73
CA LEU A 61 -11.16 15.23 -29.60
C LEU A 61 -9.77 14.88 -29.02
N GLU A 62 -8.80 14.53 -29.88
CA GLU A 62 -7.43 14.19 -29.43
C GLU A 62 -6.79 15.34 -28.61
N THR A 63 -7.12 16.59 -28.92
CA THR A 63 -6.67 17.78 -28.17
C THR A 63 -7.24 17.85 -26.76
N GLU A 64 -8.49 17.42 -26.56
CA GLU A 64 -9.16 17.37 -25.25
C GLU A 64 -8.72 16.14 -24.46
N PHE A 65 -8.59 15.00 -25.14
CA PHE A 65 -8.08 13.75 -24.55
C PHE A 65 -6.69 13.96 -23.92
N ARG A 66 -5.83 14.77 -24.53
CA ARG A 66 -4.50 15.13 -23.97
C ARG A 66 -4.56 15.96 -22.69
N LYS A 67 -5.67 16.63 -22.40
CA LYS A 67 -5.88 17.41 -21.17
C LYS A 67 -6.35 16.54 -20.00
N ILE A 68 -6.75 15.29 -20.25
CA ILE A 68 -7.23 14.39 -19.20
C ILE A 68 -6.09 14.00 -18.27
N GLU A 69 -6.31 14.20 -16.97
CA GLU A 69 -5.45 13.67 -15.92
C GLU A 69 -5.96 12.31 -15.45
N PHE A 70 -5.10 11.30 -15.53
CA PHE A 70 -5.43 9.93 -15.15
C PHE A 70 -5.00 9.63 -13.71
N VAL A 71 -5.85 8.93 -12.97
CA VAL A 71 -5.51 8.39 -11.63
C VAL A 71 -5.63 6.88 -11.67
N THR A 72 -4.52 6.17 -11.44
CA THR A 72 -4.45 4.71 -11.62
C THR A 72 -3.70 4.03 -10.48
N ASP A 73 -3.87 2.72 -10.34
CA ASP A 73 -2.97 1.90 -9.52
C ASP A 73 -1.53 1.90 -10.08
N LYS A 74 -0.59 1.32 -9.31
CA LYS A 74 0.83 1.21 -9.69
C LYS A 74 1.14 0.00 -10.59
N GLY A 75 0.15 -0.55 -11.30
CA GLY A 75 0.36 -1.61 -12.27
C GLY A 75 1.37 -1.18 -13.35
N GLN A 76 2.47 -1.92 -13.52
CA GLN A 76 3.58 -1.55 -14.40
C GLN A 76 3.16 -1.33 -15.86
N ASN A 77 2.30 -2.20 -16.39
CA ASN A 77 1.77 -2.03 -17.74
C ASN A 77 0.87 -0.79 -17.84
N MET A 78 0.21 -0.41 -16.74
CA MET A 78 -0.61 0.78 -16.68
C MET A 78 0.23 2.05 -16.70
N ILE A 79 1.27 2.10 -15.87
CA ILE A 79 2.22 3.21 -15.82
C ILE A 79 2.85 3.42 -17.21
N LYS A 80 3.30 2.35 -17.86
CA LYS A 80 3.89 2.40 -19.20
C LYS A 80 2.89 2.85 -20.27
N ALA A 81 1.65 2.36 -20.22
CA ALA A 81 0.63 2.73 -21.20
C ALA A 81 0.25 4.22 -21.15
N LEU A 82 0.33 4.84 -19.96
CA LEU A 82 -0.01 6.24 -19.74
C LEU A 82 1.21 7.16 -19.56
N SER A 83 2.42 6.73 -19.93
CA SER A 83 3.64 7.50 -19.68
C SER A 83 3.70 8.85 -20.43
N GLU A 84 2.92 8.99 -21.50
CA GLU A 84 2.80 10.22 -22.30
C GLU A 84 1.70 11.17 -21.80
N PHE A 85 0.93 10.76 -20.79
CA PHE A 85 -0.19 11.53 -20.24
C PHE A 85 0.10 11.96 -18.80
N SER A 86 -0.63 12.97 -18.33
CA SER A 86 -0.59 13.33 -16.92
C SER A 86 -1.23 12.22 -16.08
N ARG A 87 -0.41 11.48 -15.33
CA ARG A 87 -0.84 10.31 -14.55
C ARG A 87 -0.42 10.42 -13.09
N TYR A 88 -1.34 10.14 -12.19
CA TYR A 88 -1.16 10.16 -10.74
C TYR A 88 -1.46 8.79 -10.13
N ASP A 89 -0.72 8.49 -9.05
CA ASP A 89 -0.93 7.26 -8.29
C ASP A 89 -2.19 7.38 -7.44
N CYS A 90 -3.02 6.35 -7.47
CA CYS A 90 -4.18 6.22 -6.59
C CYS A 90 -3.72 6.18 -5.13
N MET A 91 -4.06 7.22 -4.36
CA MET A 91 -3.59 7.34 -2.97
C MET A 91 -4.10 6.22 -2.07
N ALA A 92 -5.35 5.76 -2.26
CA ALA A 92 -5.90 4.63 -1.52
C ALA A 92 -5.12 3.32 -1.80
N HIS A 93 -4.69 3.11 -3.04
CA HIS A 93 -3.83 1.98 -3.39
C HIS A 93 -2.43 2.11 -2.76
N MET A 94 -1.88 3.33 -2.71
CA MET A 94 -0.60 3.59 -2.05
C MET A 94 -0.67 3.32 -0.55
N LEU A 95 -1.70 3.81 0.14
CA LEU A 95 -1.93 3.54 1.57
C LEU A 95 -2.12 2.05 1.85
N ASN A 96 -2.88 1.35 1.01
CA ASN A 96 -3.03 -0.11 1.14
C ASN A 96 -1.69 -0.83 0.92
N THR A 97 -0.87 -0.40 -0.05
CA THR A 97 0.46 -0.96 -0.28
C THR A 97 1.37 -0.74 0.92
N VAL A 98 1.32 0.45 1.54
CA VAL A 98 2.04 0.76 2.78
C VAL A 98 1.61 -0.22 3.86
N LEU A 99 0.32 -0.34 4.15
CA LEU A 99 -0.18 -1.25 5.20
C LEU A 99 0.16 -2.71 4.91
N GLN A 100 -0.07 -3.21 3.70
CA GLN A 100 0.26 -4.58 3.33
C GLN A 100 1.77 -4.84 3.49
N THR A 101 2.63 -3.89 3.15
CA THR A 101 4.08 -4.00 3.36
C THR A 101 4.45 -3.87 4.85
N THR A 102 3.73 -3.05 5.62
CA THR A 102 3.91 -2.92 7.07
C THR A 102 3.66 -4.27 7.74
N PHE A 103 2.58 -4.96 7.35
CA PHE A 103 2.13 -6.25 7.91
C PHE A 103 2.68 -7.50 7.18
N THR A 104 3.66 -7.32 6.30
CA THR A 104 4.33 -8.42 5.59
C THR A 104 5.84 -8.30 5.76
N LEU A 105 6.50 -9.41 6.09
CA LEU A 105 7.95 -9.48 6.06
C LEU A 105 8.43 -9.84 4.65
N MET A 106 9.14 -8.93 4.00
CA MET A 106 9.62 -9.18 2.64
C MET A 106 10.88 -10.04 2.65
N PHE A 107 11.05 -10.91 1.64
CA PHE A 107 12.21 -11.80 1.55
C PHE A 107 13.55 -11.05 1.58
N TYR A 108 13.65 -9.88 0.95
CA TYR A 108 14.87 -9.07 0.98
C TYR A 108 15.21 -8.57 2.40
N GLU A 109 14.21 -8.35 3.26
CA GLU A 109 14.44 -7.94 4.64
C GLU A 109 14.91 -9.10 5.52
N LEU A 110 14.49 -10.32 5.21
CA LEU A 110 15.06 -11.54 5.80
C LEU A 110 16.49 -11.78 5.29
N ARG A 111 16.71 -11.55 4.00
CA ARG A 111 18.02 -11.72 3.37
C ARG A 111 19.07 -10.75 3.91
N SER A 112 18.68 -9.55 4.35
CA SER A 112 19.63 -8.62 4.98
C SER A 112 20.35 -9.24 6.19
N VAL A 113 19.72 -10.20 6.89
CA VAL A 113 20.36 -10.94 7.99
C VAL A 113 21.54 -11.79 7.48
N VAL A 114 21.39 -12.39 6.29
CA VAL A 114 22.49 -13.12 5.63
C VAL A 114 23.64 -12.16 5.32
N ASP A 115 23.31 -10.99 4.76
CA ASP A 115 24.31 -9.96 4.46
C ASP A 115 25.03 -9.46 5.72
N ASP A 116 24.31 -9.31 6.84
CA ASP A 116 24.89 -8.88 8.12
C ASP A 116 25.79 -9.97 8.74
N ILE A 117 25.40 -11.25 8.60
CA ILE A 117 26.26 -12.40 8.96
C ILE A 117 27.53 -12.38 8.12
N GLU A 118 27.44 -12.13 6.81
CA GLU A 118 28.62 -12.08 5.94
C GLU A 118 29.56 -10.91 6.24
N LYS A 119 29.01 -9.76 6.65
CA LYS A 119 29.78 -8.56 7.00
C LYS A 119 30.44 -8.65 8.37
N SER A 120 29.89 -9.43 9.30
CA SER A 120 30.46 -9.62 10.64
C SER A 120 31.85 -10.28 10.55
N PRO A 121 32.93 -9.64 11.08
CA PRO A 121 34.27 -10.20 11.03
C PRO A 121 34.39 -11.58 11.67
N HIS A 122 33.67 -11.82 12.77
CA HIS A 122 33.67 -13.11 13.48
C HIS A 122 32.99 -14.20 12.65
N SER A 123 31.78 -13.94 12.15
CA SER A 123 31.06 -14.87 11.26
C SER A 123 31.87 -15.20 10.01
N ARG A 124 32.51 -14.19 9.41
CA ARG A 124 33.34 -14.37 8.22
C ARG A 124 34.54 -15.27 8.52
N SER A 125 35.14 -15.15 9.71
CA SER A 125 36.20 -16.06 10.17
C SER A 125 35.69 -17.49 10.26
N VAL A 126 34.54 -17.71 10.92
CA VAL A 126 33.91 -19.04 11.05
C VAL A 126 33.63 -19.67 9.68
N LEU A 127 32.98 -18.91 8.77
CA LEU A 127 32.64 -19.37 7.42
C LEU A 127 33.89 -19.68 6.59
N ASN A 128 34.94 -18.86 6.69
CA ASN A 128 36.19 -19.09 6.00
C ASN A 128 36.94 -20.31 6.53
N THR A 129 36.90 -20.58 7.83
CA THR A 129 37.51 -21.78 8.42
C THR A 129 36.85 -23.04 7.88
N VAL A 130 35.51 -23.10 7.86
CA VAL A 130 34.77 -24.23 7.27
C VAL A 130 35.07 -24.36 5.76
N SER A 131 35.09 -23.24 5.03
CA SER A 131 35.42 -23.24 3.59
C SER A 131 36.82 -23.77 3.34
N THR A 132 37.80 -23.37 4.16
CA THR A 132 39.21 -23.78 4.05
C THR A 132 39.37 -25.27 4.35
N ALA A 133 38.69 -25.76 5.38
CA ALA A 133 38.64 -27.18 5.73
C ALA A 133 38.10 -28.03 4.58
N VAL A 134 36.92 -27.69 4.05
CA VAL A 134 36.29 -28.43 2.95
C VAL A 134 37.14 -28.37 1.67
N LYS A 135 37.72 -27.20 1.36
CA LYS A 135 38.65 -27.06 0.21
C LYS A 135 39.88 -27.96 0.36
N ALA A 136 40.45 -28.05 1.56
CA ALA A 136 41.61 -28.90 1.82
C ALA A 136 41.28 -30.39 1.62
N VAL A 137 40.15 -30.86 2.16
CA VAL A 137 39.68 -32.24 1.97
C VAL A 137 39.44 -32.53 0.48
N LYS A 138 38.79 -31.61 -0.25
CA LYS A 138 38.53 -31.78 -1.69
C LYS A 138 39.81 -31.80 -2.54
N ALA A 139 40.80 -31.01 -2.19
CA ALA A 139 42.08 -30.91 -2.90
C ALA A 139 43.04 -32.08 -2.62
N MET A 140 42.83 -32.86 -1.55
CA MET A 140 43.67 -34.01 -1.20
C MET A 140 43.77 -35.02 -2.35
N LYS A 141 44.96 -35.45 -2.74
CA LYS A 141 45.10 -36.53 -3.74
C LYS A 141 44.98 -37.88 -3.02
N LEU A 142 44.37 -38.87 -3.68
CA LEU A 142 44.32 -40.26 -3.19
C LEU A 142 45.76 -40.78 -3.10
N THR A 143 46.31 -40.81 -1.88
CA THR A 143 47.56 -41.52 -1.58
C THR A 143 47.19 -42.79 -0.83
N ALA A 144 47.80 -43.91 -1.21
CA ALA A 144 47.27 -45.24 -0.98
C ALA A 144 47.26 -45.73 0.48
N ASN A 145 47.44 -44.91 1.53
CA ASN A 145 47.64 -45.45 2.89
C ASN A 145 47.52 -44.48 4.10
N SER A 146 46.74 -43.39 4.08
CA SER A 146 46.76 -42.44 5.23
C SER A 146 45.48 -42.29 6.08
N THR A 147 44.32 -42.81 5.66
CA THR A 147 43.06 -42.67 6.42
C THR A 147 42.08 -43.82 6.18
N ASP A 148 41.41 -44.33 7.23
CA ASP A 148 40.27 -45.29 7.16
C ASP A 148 38.97 -44.68 6.57
N VAL A 149 39.06 -43.50 5.96
CA VAL A 149 37.92 -42.75 5.43
C VAL A 149 37.84 -42.94 3.91
N ASP A 150 36.65 -43.27 3.38
CA ASP A 150 36.40 -43.25 1.94
C ASP A 150 36.44 -41.80 1.41
N LEU A 151 37.61 -41.42 0.92
CA LEU A 151 37.86 -40.06 0.43
C LEU A 151 37.04 -39.73 -0.82
N ALA A 152 36.68 -40.71 -1.65
CA ALA A 152 35.90 -40.47 -2.86
C ALA A 152 34.46 -40.12 -2.50
N ASP A 153 33.85 -40.89 -1.60
CA ASP A 153 32.50 -40.64 -1.11
C ASP A 153 32.42 -39.36 -0.27
N LEU A 154 33.38 -39.12 0.62
CA LEU A 154 33.43 -37.88 1.41
C LEU A 154 33.49 -36.63 0.51
N LYS A 155 34.32 -36.64 -0.53
CA LYS A 155 34.42 -35.51 -1.46
C LYS A 155 33.13 -35.25 -2.24
N LYS A 156 32.40 -36.32 -2.55
CA LYS A 156 31.10 -36.26 -3.22
C LYS A 156 30.02 -35.72 -2.28
N ALA A 157 30.11 -36.05 -0.99
CA ALA A 157 29.17 -35.58 0.03
C ALA A 157 29.38 -34.11 0.45
N LEU A 158 30.60 -33.59 0.32
CA LEU A 158 30.93 -32.20 0.64
C LEU A 158 30.53 -31.23 -0.48
N ASP A 159 29.96 -30.07 -0.14
CA ASP A 159 29.60 -29.02 -1.11
C ASP A 159 30.70 -27.93 -1.22
N PHE A 160 30.85 -27.32 -2.41
CA PHE A 160 31.71 -26.13 -2.58
C PHE A 160 30.92 -24.86 -2.29
N ALA A 161 31.49 -23.94 -1.52
CA ALA A 161 31.06 -22.54 -1.54
C ALA A 161 31.85 -21.79 -2.63
N PHE A 162 31.19 -21.37 -3.73
CA PHE A 162 31.43 -20.17 -4.59
C PHE A 162 30.82 -20.35 -6.00
N PRO A 163 30.37 -19.29 -6.71
CA PRO A 163 29.27 -18.38 -6.42
C PRO A 163 28.16 -18.53 -7.48
N ALA A 164 27.10 -19.25 -7.15
CA ALA A 164 25.79 -18.98 -7.74
C ALA A 164 24.87 -18.73 -6.56
N ARG A 165 24.79 -17.47 -6.13
CA ARG A 165 23.88 -16.95 -5.09
C ARG A 165 24.27 -17.12 -3.61
N HIS A 166 25.53 -16.84 -3.20
CA HIS A 166 25.88 -16.59 -1.77
C HIS A 166 25.21 -17.54 -0.75
N SER A 167 25.22 -18.86 -1.01
CA SER A 167 24.52 -19.83 -0.16
C SER A 167 25.53 -20.62 0.66
N TYR A 168 25.78 -20.16 1.89
CA TYR A 168 26.68 -20.84 2.82
C TYR A 168 26.02 -22.07 3.45
N ILE A 169 24.70 -22.22 3.35
CA ILE A 169 24.00 -23.32 4.02
C ILE A 169 24.44 -24.69 3.54
N LYS A 170 24.65 -24.87 2.23
CA LYS A 170 25.06 -26.17 1.66
C LYS A 170 26.45 -26.58 2.15
N LEU A 171 27.38 -25.63 2.21
CA LEU A 171 28.71 -25.85 2.79
C LEU A 171 28.61 -26.27 4.26
N LEU A 172 27.81 -25.54 5.05
CA LEU A 172 27.69 -25.78 6.49
C LEU A 172 27.01 -27.12 6.79
N LEU A 173 25.91 -27.43 6.09
CA LEU A 173 25.18 -28.70 6.26
C LEU A 173 26.03 -29.89 5.85
N SER A 174 26.71 -29.82 4.71
CA SER A 174 27.59 -30.91 4.26
C SER A 174 28.80 -31.10 5.18
N TYR A 175 29.39 -30.03 5.72
CA TYR A 175 30.43 -30.13 6.75
C TYR A 175 29.90 -30.77 8.03
N LEU A 176 28.77 -30.29 8.57
CA LEU A 176 28.22 -30.80 9.84
C LEU A 176 27.84 -32.28 9.75
N ALA A 177 27.36 -32.73 8.59
CA ALA A 177 27.02 -34.13 8.34
C ALA A 177 28.25 -35.06 8.29
N ASN A 178 29.44 -34.54 7.98
CA ASN A 178 30.66 -35.32 7.76
C ASN A 178 31.84 -34.81 8.63
N LYS A 179 31.54 -34.23 9.80
CA LYS A 179 32.54 -33.47 10.58
C LYS A 179 33.70 -34.34 11.07
N GLU A 180 33.43 -35.57 11.49
CA GLU A 180 34.45 -36.47 12.05
C GLU A 180 35.41 -36.96 10.96
N GLU A 181 34.85 -37.29 9.79
CA GLU A 181 35.60 -37.69 8.60
C GLU A 181 36.47 -36.53 8.10
N VAL A 182 35.92 -35.31 8.06
CA VAL A 182 36.67 -34.08 7.72
C VAL A 182 37.82 -33.85 8.71
N HIS A 183 37.59 -33.97 10.02
CA HIS A 183 38.64 -33.78 11.03
C HIS A 183 39.74 -34.82 10.90
N THR A 184 39.38 -36.07 10.65
CA THR A 184 40.33 -37.17 10.44
C THR A 184 41.23 -36.90 9.24
N VAL A 185 40.65 -36.49 8.11
CA VAL A 185 41.38 -36.15 6.90
C VAL A 185 42.28 -34.92 7.11
N LEU A 186 41.80 -33.87 7.78
CA LEU A 186 42.60 -32.67 8.04
C LEU A 186 43.81 -32.96 8.93
N ARG A 187 43.66 -33.81 9.95
CA ARG A 187 44.80 -34.25 10.78
C ARG A 187 45.83 -35.03 9.96
N ALA A 188 45.38 -35.90 9.05
CA ALA A 188 46.27 -36.62 8.13
C ALA A 188 46.99 -35.69 7.12
N LEU A 189 46.45 -34.49 6.88
CA LEU A 189 47.06 -33.42 6.07
C LEU A 189 47.95 -32.47 6.87
N GLU A 190 48.28 -32.81 8.13
CA GLU A 190 49.04 -31.96 9.05
C GLU A 190 48.36 -30.60 9.33
N LYS A 191 47.03 -30.52 9.16
CA LYS A 191 46.21 -29.31 9.43
C LYS A 191 45.45 -29.42 10.75
N GLY A 192 46.15 -29.85 11.80
CA GLY A 192 45.56 -29.99 13.15
C GLY A 192 45.07 -28.66 13.72
N ASP A 193 45.77 -27.57 13.41
CA ASP A 193 45.42 -26.19 13.76
C ASP A 193 44.04 -25.77 13.23
N VAL A 194 43.70 -26.17 12.01
CA VAL A 194 42.38 -25.93 11.41
C VAL A 194 41.30 -26.72 12.15
N VAL A 195 41.59 -27.96 12.56
CA VAL A 195 40.67 -28.79 13.35
C VAL A 195 40.41 -28.18 14.72
N ASP A 196 41.45 -27.71 15.40
CA ASP A 196 41.32 -27.05 16.71
C ASP A 196 40.47 -25.77 16.59
N THR A 197 40.68 -25.00 15.51
CA THR A 197 39.87 -23.81 15.21
C THR A 197 38.42 -24.17 14.90
N LEU A 198 38.16 -25.24 14.15
CA LEU A 198 36.80 -25.74 13.87
C LEU A 198 36.09 -26.23 15.15
N LEU A 199 36.82 -26.86 16.07
CA LEU A 199 36.29 -27.28 17.36
C LEU A 199 35.96 -26.07 18.24
N ALA A 200 36.82 -25.05 18.24
CA ALA A 200 36.55 -23.79 18.92
C ALA A 200 35.29 -23.08 18.37
N TYR A 201 35.03 -23.19 17.06
CA TYR A 201 33.85 -22.63 16.41
C TYR A 201 32.64 -23.58 16.35
N ALA A 202 32.67 -24.76 16.96
CA ALA A 202 31.62 -25.77 16.75
C ALA A 202 30.19 -25.25 17.05
N ASP A 203 30.04 -24.47 18.11
CA ASP A 203 28.77 -23.87 18.50
C ASP A 203 28.34 -22.73 17.56
N ASP A 204 29.29 -21.89 17.13
CA ASP A 204 29.03 -20.80 16.18
C ASP A 204 28.64 -21.34 14.79
N ILE A 205 29.30 -22.42 14.33
CA ILE A 205 28.96 -23.11 13.07
C ILE A 205 27.51 -23.62 13.12
N ARG A 206 27.12 -24.30 14.22
CA ARG A 206 25.74 -24.76 14.40
C ARG A 206 24.76 -23.60 14.44
N SER A 207 25.11 -22.53 15.13
CA SER A 207 24.28 -21.33 15.28
C SER A 207 23.99 -20.66 13.95
N ILE A 208 25.03 -20.40 13.14
CA ILE A 208 24.91 -19.81 11.81
C ILE A 208 24.09 -20.73 10.89
N THR A 209 24.32 -22.04 10.94
CA THR A 209 23.57 -23.02 10.14
C THR A 209 22.08 -22.98 10.44
N ILE A 210 21.70 -22.96 11.72
CA ILE A 210 20.30 -22.92 12.16
C ILE A 210 19.58 -21.66 11.66
N ILE A 211 20.29 -20.52 11.63
CA ILE A 211 19.74 -19.24 11.17
C ILE A 211 19.58 -19.21 9.64
N LEU A 212 20.63 -19.62 8.91
CA LEU A 212 20.65 -19.53 7.45
C LEU A 212 19.73 -20.57 6.80
N LYS A 213 19.56 -21.75 7.41
CA LYS A 213 18.76 -22.86 6.86
C LYS A 213 17.36 -22.45 6.40
N PRO A 214 16.50 -21.90 7.27
CA PRO A 214 15.14 -21.51 6.87
C PRO A 214 15.12 -20.38 5.82
N ILE A 215 16.13 -19.50 5.81
CA ILE A 215 16.22 -18.34 4.90
C ILE A 215 16.66 -18.79 3.50
N GLU A 216 17.69 -19.63 3.40
CA GLU A 216 18.29 -20.04 2.12
C GLU A 216 17.57 -21.22 1.45
N GLU A 217 16.94 -22.14 2.20
CA GLU A 217 16.19 -23.28 1.62
C GLU A 217 14.84 -22.89 0.98
N ASN A 218 14.45 -21.61 1.04
CA ASN A 218 13.14 -21.15 0.58
C ASN A 218 13.24 -19.83 -0.18
N GLU A 219 13.53 -19.90 -1.48
CA GLU A 219 13.55 -18.72 -2.36
C GLU A 219 12.19 -18.01 -2.48
N SER A 220 11.11 -18.66 -2.02
CA SER A 220 9.79 -18.07 -1.80
C SER A 220 9.21 -18.59 -0.48
N VAL A 221 9.28 -17.84 0.63
CA VAL A 221 8.68 -18.29 1.90
C VAL A 221 7.23 -17.81 2.01
N PRO A 222 6.24 -18.72 2.12
CA PRO A 222 4.98 -18.45 2.80
C PRO A 222 5.20 -18.46 4.32
N LEU A 223 4.51 -17.58 5.05
CA LEU A 223 4.62 -17.32 6.50
C LEU A 223 4.69 -18.56 7.43
N LYS A 224 4.30 -19.76 7.00
CA LYS A 224 4.34 -21.02 7.80
C LYS A 224 5.74 -21.44 8.30
N LYS A 225 6.86 -20.90 7.78
CA LYS A 225 8.22 -21.21 8.26
C LYS A 225 8.79 -20.20 9.28
N LEU A 226 8.03 -19.16 9.59
CA LEU A 226 8.39 -18.15 10.60
C LEU A 226 8.33 -18.71 12.03
N GLN A 227 7.43 -19.65 12.31
CA GLN A 227 7.41 -20.41 13.57
C GLN A 227 8.66 -21.30 13.73
N THR A 228 9.20 -21.83 12.63
CA THR A 228 10.46 -22.58 12.65
C THR A 228 11.64 -21.69 13.01
N LEU A 229 11.72 -20.48 12.43
CA LEU A 229 12.67 -19.43 12.82
C LEU A 229 12.52 -19.05 14.29
N ARG A 230 11.28 -18.82 14.77
CA ARG A 230 10.99 -18.50 16.17
C ARG A 230 11.40 -19.63 17.14
N THR A 231 11.12 -20.89 16.77
CA THR A 231 11.46 -22.07 17.57
C THR A 231 12.96 -22.31 17.61
N ALA A 232 13.62 -22.21 16.45
CA ALA A 232 15.08 -22.22 16.34
C ALA A 232 15.71 -21.15 17.24
N TYR A 233 15.09 -19.98 17.31
CA TYR A 233 15.57 -18.85 18.11
C TYR A 233 15.47 -19.07 19.63
N LYS A 234 14.40 -19.72 20.11
CA LYS A 234 14.23 -20.10 21.53
C LYS A 234 15.32 -21.09 22.03
N ILE A 235 16.00 -21.79 21.11
CA ILE A 235 17.01 -22.82 21.45
C ILE A 235 18.42 -22.22 21.66
N PHE A 236 18.66 -20.94 21.33
CA PHE A 236 19.96 -20.29 21.55
C PHE A 236 20.27 -20.07 23.04
N LYS A 237 20.73 -21.13 23.72
CA LYS A 237 20.97 -21.17 25.17
C LYS A 237 22.30 -20.55 25.64
N LYS A 238 23.11 -19.87 24.82
CA LYS A 238 24.40 -19.29 25.25
C LYS A 238 24.73 -17.89 24.72
N ASP A 239 25.55 -17.19 25.49
CA ASP A 239 26.10 -15.84 25.27
C ASP A 239 27.44 -15.89 24.52
N SER A 240 27.41 -15.98 23.19
CA SER A 240 28.55 -15.49 22.39
C SER A 240 28.22 -14.08 21.90
N PRO A 241 29.20 -13.16 21.79
CA PRO A 241 28.96 -11.82 21.25
C PRO A 241 28.31 -11.85 19.85
N LEU A 242 28.68 -12.83 19.03
CA LEU A 242 28.06 -13.04 17.73
C LEU A 242 26.59 -13.44 17.87
N VAL A 243 26.30 -14.46 18.69
CA VAL A 243 24.93 -14.93 18.91
C VAL A 243 24.09 -13.81 19.52
N GLN A 244 24.62 -12.97 20.40
CA GLN A 244 23.92 -11.82 20.96
C GLN A 244 23.64 -10.73 19.91
N HIS A 245 24.61 -10.40 19.07
CA HIS A 245 24.41 -9.44 17.99
C HIS A 245 23.39 -9.91 16.95
N LEU A 246 23.52 -11.17 16.49
CA LEU A 246 22.55 -11.81 15.60
C LEU A 246 21.19 -11.96 16.26
N LYS A 247 21.17 -12.23 17.58
CA LYS A 247 19.95 -12.23 18.37
C LYS A 247 19.26 -10.89 18.29
N THR A 248 19.92 -9.77 18.55
CA THR A 248 19.32 -8.44 18.47
C THR A 248 18.76 -8.15 17.07
N LEU A 249 19.55 -8.38 16.02
CA LEU A 249 19.15 -8.14 14.62
C LEU A 249 17.93 -8.97 14.18
N LEU A 250 17.85 -10.23 14.63
CA LEU A 250 16.72 -11.12 14.37
C LEU A 250 15.55 -10.83 15.30
N LEU A 251 15.78 -10.43 16.55
CA LEU A 251 14.73 -10.20 17.55
C LEU A 251 13.79 -9.10 17.08
N GLU A 252 14.32 -8.00 16.57
CA GLU A 252 13.53 -6.92 15.98
C GLU A 252 12.66 -7.44 14.81
N LYS A 253 13.26 -8.21 13.89
CA LYS A 253 12.53 -8.79 12.75
C LYS A 253 11.48 -9.84 13.19
N LEU A 254 11.78 -10.60 14.24
CA LEU A 254 10.90 -11.62 14.85
C LEU A 254 9.76 -10.97 15.68
N GLN A 255 10.00 -9.85 16.35
CA GLN A 255 8.97 -9.10 17.08
C GLN A 255 7.98 -8.43 16.13
N LEU A 256 8.47 -7.90 15.00
CA LEU A 256 7.59 -7.48 13.90
C LEU A 256 6.72 -8.65 13.39
N MET A 257 7.25 -9.88 13.39
CA MET A 257 6.48 -11.06 12.99
C MET A 257 5.33 -11.41 13.93
N ASP A 258 5.37 -11.01 15.21
CA ASP A 258 4.25 -11.28 16.12
C ASP A 258 2.96 -10.60 15.65
N ASN A 259 3.06 -9.36 15.14
CA ASN A 259 1.94 -8.68 14.50
C ASN A 259 1.46 -9.40 13.23
N PHE A 260 2.38 -9.97 12.43
CA PHE A 260 2.05 -10.66 11.18
C PHE A 260 1.37 -12.00 11.42
N VAL A 261 1.79 -12.71 12.48
CA VAL A 261 1.21 -13.99 12.88
C VAL A 261 -0.27 -13.80 13.20
N ILE A 262 -0.64 -12.75 13.94
CA ILE A 262 -2.05 -12.56 14.32
C ILE A 262 -2.94 -12.35 13.10
N VAL A 263 -2.52 -11.50 12.15
CA VAL A 263 -3.28 -11.27 10.90
C VAL A 263 -3.43 -12.58 10.12
N ASN A 264 -2.34 -13.35 9.97
CA ASN A 264 -2.37 -14.60 9.23
C ASN A 264 -3.21 -15.69 9.92
N GLU A 265 -3.09 -15.84 11.24
CA GLU A 265 -3.89 -16.78 12.02
C GLU A 265 -5.38 -16.40 11.97
N CYS A 266 -5.71 -15.09 11.98
CA CYS A 266 -7.07 -14.63 11.71
C CYS A 266 -7.56 -15.04 10.32
N LYS A 267 -6.73 -14.93 9.26
CA LYS A 267 -7.08 -15.40 7.91
C LYS A 267 -7.41 -16.90 7.91
N GLU A 268 -6.52 -17.72 8.47
CA GLU A 268 -6.68 -19.18 8.55
C GLU A 268 -7.89 -19.58 9.40
N LEU A 269 -8.13 -18.86 10.50
CA LEU A 269 -9.29 -19.04 11.37
C LEU A 269 -10.59 -18.76 10.62
N VAL A 270 -10.70 -17.60 9.95
CA VAL A 270 -11.89 -17.26 9.16
C VAL A 270 -12.10 -18.27 8.04
N HIS A 271 -11.04 -18.71 7.37
CA HIS A 271 -11.14 -19.76 6.36
C HIS A 271 -11.67 -21.09 6.95
N TYR A 272 -11.15 -21.51 8.10
CA TYR A 272 -11.63 -22.70 8.81
C TYR A 272 -13.12 -22.57 9.19
N VAL A 273 -13.51 -21.48 9.84
CA VAL A 273 -14.88 -21.26 10.29
C VAL A 273 -15.86 -21.26 9.11
N ARG A 274 -15.49 -20.64 7.98
CA ARG A 274 -16.34 -20.60 6.78
C ARG A 274 -16.42 -21.95 6.07
N SER A 275 -15.32 -22.69 6.00
CA SER A 275 -15.29 -24.03 5.38
C SER A 275 -16.00 -25.09 6.22
N ALA A 276 -16.01 -24.95 7.55
CA ALA A 276 -16.79 -25.77 8.46
C ALA A 276 -18.25 -25.30 8.61
N GLY A 277 -18.60 -24.15 8.01
CA GLY A 277 -19.67 -23.24 8.44
C GLY A 277 -21.06 -23.48 7.85
N GLY A 278 -21.55 -24.73 7.88
CA GLY A 278 -22.97 -25.04 7.61
C GLY A 278 -23.78 -25.50 8.83
N ALA A 279 -23.13 -26.02 9.89
CA ALA A 279 -23.84 -26.76 10.96
C ALA A 279 -23.49 -26.36 12.41
N HIS A 280 -22.53 -25.46 12.65
CA HIS A 280 -22.11 -25.08 14.02
C HIS A 280 -21.79 -23.59 14.16
N PHE A 281 -21.00 -23.03 13.23
CA PHE A 281 -20.63 -21.61 13.29
C PHE A 281 -21.67 -20.68 12.66
N GLY A 282 -22.85 -21.21 12.27
CA GLY A 282 -23.95 -20.44 11.71
C GLY A 282 -24.66 -19.54 12.74
N GLU A 283 -24.43 -19.79 14.03
CA GLU A 283 -25.03 -19.05 15.15
C GLU A 283 -24.22 -17.82 15.58
N LEU A 284 -23.05 -17.57 14.97
CA LEU A 284 -22.24 -16.40 15.29
C LEU A 284 -23.05 -15.10 15.07
N ARG A 285 -23.04 -14.22 16.07
CA ARG A 285 -23.77 -12.93 16.00
C ARG A 285 -23.34 -12.01 14.86
N TYR A 286 -22.09 -12.16 14.40
CA TYR A 286 -21.53 -11.38 13.29
C TYR A 286 -20.85 -12.31 12.28
N THR A 287 -21.08 -12.04 11.00
CA THR A 287 -20.40 -12.75 9.92
C THR A 287 -18.92 -12.39 9.86
N LEU A 288 -18.06 -13.41 9.88
CA LEU A 288 -16.63 -13.24 9.69
C LEU A 288 -16.29 -12.78 8.27
N GLN A 289 -15.42 -11.79 8.18
CA GLN A 289 -15.05 -11.13 6.94
C GLN A 289 -13.68 -11.64 6.49
N GLN A 290 -13.59 -12.02 5.21
CA GLN A 290 -12.33 -12.49 4.63
C GLN A 290 -11.50 -11.29 4.15
N GLU A 291 -10.19 -11.34 4.36
CA GLU A 291 -9.29 -10.36 3.79
C GLU A 291 -9.16 -10.57 2.27
N CYS A 292 -9.02 -9.47 1.54
CA CYS A 292 -8.74 -9.49 0.11
C CYS A 292 -7.66 -8.44 -0.14
N ASP A 293 -6.45 -8.89 -0.47
CA ASP A 293 -5.26 -8.02 -0.57
C ASP A 293 -5.44 -6.86 -1.57
N THR A 294 -6.35 -7.04 -2.54
CA THR A 294 -6.70 -6.03 -3.56
C THR A 294 -7.85 -5.10 -3.17
N ARG A 295 -8.57 -5.37 -2.07
CA ARG A 295 -9.67 -4.53 -1.58
C ARG A 295 -9.26 -3.83 -0.29
N TRP A 296 -9.45 -2.52 -0.28
CA TRP A 296 -9.00 -1.68 0.82
C TRP A 296 -9.75 -1.95 2.13
N ASN A 297 -9.06 -1.72 3.24
CA ASN A 297 -9.59 -1.88 4.60
C ASN A 297 -9.96 -3.32 4.98
N THR A 298 -9.71 -4.32 4.12
CA THR A 298 -10.13 -5.71 4.38
C THR A 298 -9.37 -6.35 5.53
N MET A 299 -8.11 -5.95 5.78
CA MET A 299 -7.36 -6.37 6.96
C MET A 299 -8.01 -5.88 8.26
N TYR A 300 -8.31 -4.58 8.37
CA TYR A 300 -9.05 -4.04 9.54
C TYR A 300 -10.38 -4.77 9.72
N ASN A 301 -11.11 -4.96 8.63
CA ASN A 301 -12.43 -5.60 8.62
C ASN A 301 -12.37 -7.07 9.06
N LEU A 302 -11.35 -7.82 8.62
CA LEU A 302 -11.04 -9.17 9.09
C LEU A 302 -10.84 -9.18 10.61
N LEU A 303 -9.87 -8.40 11.11
CA LEU A 303 -9.53 -8.35 12.53
C LEU A 303 -10.72 -7.91 13.38
N MET A 304 -11.47 -6.89 12.92
CA MET A 304 -12.65 -6.38 13.61
C MET A 304 -13.75 -7.44 13.68
N SER A 305 -13.94 -8.23 12.61
CA SER A 305 -14.94 -9.30 12.60
C SER A 305 -14.60 -10.39 13.61
N VAL A 306 -13.31 -10.79 13.72
CA VAL A 306 -12.85 -11.76 14.72
C VAL A 306 -12.97 -11.19 16.13
N HIS A 307 -12.49 -9.96 16.37
CA HIS A 307 -12.57 -9.29 17.66
C HIS A 307 -14.03 -9.21 18.18
N ARG A 308 -14.98 -8.91 17.29
CA ARG A 308 -16.41 -8.85 17.63
C ARG A 308 -17.03 -10.17 18.04
N VAL A 309 -16.48 -11.32 17.68
CA VAL A 309 -17.02 -12.63 18.09
C VAL A 309 -15.99 -13.44 18.85
N TYR A 310 -14.97 -12.78 19.42
CA TYR A 310 -13.82 -13.45 20.02
C TYR A 310 -14.22 -14.50 21.07
N ASP A 311 -15.05 -14.10 22.03
CA ASP A 311 -15.45 -14.97 23.13
C ASP A 311 -16.34 -16.13 22.65
N GLU A 312 -17.27 -15.85 21.72
CA GLU A 312 -18.13 -16.86 21.07
C GLU A 312 -17.30 -17.88 20.28
N LEU A 313 -16.33 -17.41 19.49
CA LEU A 313 -15.41 -18.26 18.74
C LEU A 313 -14.58 -19.15 19.66
N LEU A 314 -14.08 -18.60 20.78
CA LEU A 314 -13.27 -19.36 21.72
C LEU A 314 -14.06 -20.54 22.29
N VAL A 315 -15.31 -20.31 22.72
CA VAL A 315 -16.20 -21.37 23.23
C VAL A 315 -16.47 -22.42 22.16
N MET A 316 -16.92 -22.02 20.96
CA MET A 316 -17.22 -22.96 19.88
C MET A 316 -15.99 -23.77 19.42
N LEU A 317 -14.81 -23.17 19.42
CA LEU A 317 -13.56 -23.86 19.10
C LEU A 317 -13.13 -24.83 20.21
N GLN A 318 -13.37 -24.50 21.47
CA GLN A 318 -13.13 -25.41 22.60
C GLN A 318 -14.01 -26.66 22.49
N GLU A 319 -15.29 -26.50 22.19
CA GLU A 319 -16.23 -27.62 21.97
C GLU A 319 -15.78 -28.56 20.84
N LYS A 320 -15.09 -28.01 19.82
CA LYS A 320 -14.52 -28.78 18.69
C LYS A 320 -13.14 -29.38 18.98
N GLY A 321 -12.53 -29.11 20.13
CA GLY A 321 -11.12 -29.46 20.40
C GLY A 321 -10.13 -28.70 19.50
N GLN A 322 -10.54 -27.56 18.95
CA GLN A 322 -9.77 -26.72 18.02
C GLN A 322 -9.34 -25.37 18.64
N ALA A 323 -9.42 -25.24 19.97
CA ALA A 323 -9.02 -24.03 20.70
C ALA A 323 -7.62 -23.53 20.36
N LYS A 324 -6.69 -24.44 19.99
CA LYS A 324 -5.32 -24.12 19.58
C LYS A 324 -5.22 -23.13 18.41
N LYS A 325 -6.27 -22.99 17.61
CA LYS A 325 -6.35 -21.99 16.52
C LYS A 325 -6.39 -20.54 17.02
N MET A 326 -6.66 -20.33 18.32
CA MET A 326 -6.69 -19.02 18.97
C MET A 326 -5.45 -18.74 19.82
N ASP A 327 -4.50 -19.69 19.96
CA ASP A 327 -3.36 -19.58 20.88
C ASP A 327 -2.50 -18.34 20.66
N ASN A 328 -2.38 -17.90 19.40
CA ASN A 328 -1.61 -16.71 19.02
C ASN A 328 -2.50 -15.48 18.77
N ILE A 329 -3.81 -15.55 19.01
CA ILE A 329 -4.75 -14.45 18.77
C ILE A 329 -5.19 -13.91 20.13
N GLY A 330 -4.43 -12.98 20.68
CA GLY A 330 -4.80 -12.26 21.90
C GLY A 330 -5.89 -11.22 21.65
N LYS A 331 -6.88 -11.14 22.53
CA LYS A 331 -7.95 -10.13 22.41
C LYS A 331 -7.42 -8.70 22.53
N GLU A 332 -6.48 -8.48 23.46
CA GLU A 332 -5.82 -7.18 23.67
C GLU A 332 -4.90 -6.81 22.49
N ASP A 333 -4.19 -7.79 21.92
CA ASP A 333 -3.36 -7.57 20.73
C ASP A 333 -4.23 -7.20 19.52
N LEU A 334 -5.38 -7.86 19.35
CA LEU A 334 -6.37 -7.50 18.33
C LEU A 334 -6.86 -6.07 18.52
N GLN A 335 -7.20 -5.68 19.75
CA GLN A 335 -7.64 -4.32 20.06
C GLN A 335 -6.54 -3.29 19.71
N THR A 336 -5.29 -3.55 20.11
CA THR A 336 -4.14 -2.70 19.80
C THR A 336 -3.93 -2.53 18.28
N MET A 337 -4.03 -3.62 17.50
CA MET A 337 -3.94 -3.55 16.04
C MET A 337 -5.11 -2.80 15.41
N LEU A 338 -6.32 -2.94 15.95
CA LEU A 338 -7.49 -2.22 15.46
C LEU A 338 -7.34 -0.72 15.69
N GLU A 339 -6.88 -0.30 16.85
CA GLU A 339 -6.57 1.11 17.17
C GLU A 339 -5.49 1.66 16.25
N PHE A 340 -4.44 0.88 15.97
CA PHE A 340 -3.40 1.27 15.01
C PHE A 340 -3.95 1.44 13.58
N LEU A 341 -4.79 0.51 13.11
CA LEU A 341 -5.31 0.50 11.75
C LEU A 341 -6.49 1.47 11.53
N GLU A 342 -7.17 1.90 12.59
CA GLU A 342 -8.38 2.72 12.51
C GLU A 342 -8.17 4.06 11.77
N PRO A 343 -7.13 4.87 12.08
CA PRO A 343 -6.88 6.10 11.33
C PRO A 343 -6.69 5.87 9.84
N PHE A 344 -5.99 4.80 9.44
CA PHE A 344 -5.84 4.46 8.02
C PHE A 344 -7.18 4.14 7.35
N LYS A 345 -8.06 3.42 8.05
CA LYS A 345 -9.40 3.12 7.55
C LYS A 345 -10.25 4.38 7.40
N GLU A 346 -10.19 5.28 8.38
CA GLU A 346 -10.90 6.56 8.34
C GLU A 346 -10.43 7.42 7.16
N GLU A 347 -9.12 7.64 7.05
CA GLU A 347 -8.52 8.49 6.01
C GLU A 347 -8.76 7.89 4.62
N THR A 348 -8.57 6.59 4.45
CA THR A 348 -8.85 5.88 3.21
C THR A 348 -10.32 6.06 2.79
N LYS A 349 -11.26 6.00 3.74
CA LYS A 349 -12.69 6.24 3.46
C LYS A 349 -12.97 7.70 3.07
N LYS A 350 -12.29 8.68 3.69
CA LYS A 350 -12.44 10.10 3.36
C LYS A 350 -11.93 10.40 1.94
N ILE A 351 -10.75 9.92 1.56
CA ILE A 351 -10.15 10.19 0.24
C ILE A 351 -10.86 9.47 -0.93
N GLN A 352 -11.71 8.49 -0.63
CA GLN A 352 -12.54 7.77 -1.61
C GLN A 352 -13.92 8.42 -1.82
N GLY A 353 -14.14 9.61 -1.26
CA GLY A 353 -15.38 10.36 -1.42
C GLY A 353 -15.66 10.76 -2.87
N LYS A 354 -16.95 10.78 -3.23
CA LYS A 354 -17.46 11.17 -4.56
C LYS A 354 -18.08 12.57 -4.60
N LYS A 355 -18.61 13.02 -3.47
CA LYS A 355 -19.51 14.19 -3.39
C LYS A 355 -18.81 15.49 -2.98
N TYR A 356 -17.50 15.45 -2.82
CA TYR A 356 -16.70 16.58 -2.35
C TYR A 356 -15.30 16.48 -2.95
N PRO A 357 -14.59 17.62 -3.10
CA PRO A 357 -13.22 17.63 -3.62
C PRO A 357 -12.28 16.90 -2.67
N THR A 358 -11.78 15.73 -3.08
CA THR A 358 -10.92 14.88 -2.23
C THR A 358 -9.45 15.31 -2.27
N LEU A 359 -9.01 16.06 -3.28
CA LEU A 359 -7.61 16.43 -3.44
C LEU A 359 -6.99 17.18 -2.25
N PRO A 360 -7.67 18.13 -1.58
CA PRO A 360 -7.15 18.79 -0.37
C PRO A 360 -6.86 17.83 0.77
N LEU A 361 -7.59 16.71 0.86
CA LEU A 361 -7.38 15.70 1.90
C LEU A 361 -6.06 14.97 1.75
N ALA A 362 -5.39 15.01 0.59
CA ALA A 362 -4.16 14.26 0.35
C ALA A 362 -3.07 14.65 1.35
N LEU A 363 -2.74 15.94 1.46
CA LEU A 363 -1.70 16.41 2.36
C LEU A 363 -2.11 16.19 3.82
N LEU A 364 -3.35 16.53 4.19
CA LEU A 364 -3.86 16.30 5.55
C LEU A 364 -3.82 14.83 5.97
N SER A 365 -4.18 13.91 5.07
CA SER A 365 -4.14 12.47 5.34
C SER A 365 -2.70 11.98 5.50
N ILE A 366 -1.77 12.44 4.64
CA ILE A 366 -0.35 12.08 4.75
C ILE A 366 0.20 12.56 6.09
N THR A 367 -0.03 13.83 6.46
CA THR A 367 0.44 14.38 7.72
C THR A 367 -0.20 13.67 8.92
N ARG A 368 -1.53 13.48 8.94
CA ARG A 368 -2.23 12.78 10.03
C ARG A 368 -1.70 11.36 10.22
N LEU A 369 -1.48 10.62 9.14
CA LEU A 369 -0.98 9.23 9.21
C LEU A 369 0.50 9.17 9.58
N THR A 370 1.30 10.15 9.13
CA THR A 370 2.71 10.30 9.52
C THR A 370 2.81 10.56 11.03
N ASP A 371 2.07 11.54 11.53
CA ASP A 371 2.04 11.88 12.95
C ASP A 371 1.46 10.73 13.80
N HIS A 372 0.49 9.97 13.27
CA HIS A 372 0.06 8.72 13.92
C HIS A 372 1.19 7.70 13.95
N CYS A 373 2.10 7.64 12.99
CA CYS A 373 3.21 6.68 13.02
C CYS A 373 4.47 7.19 13.74
N ASP A 374 4.42 8.39 14.33
CA ASP A 374 5.53 8.90 15.13
C ASP A 374 5.68 8.13 16.45
N SER A 375 6.87 8.24 17.04
CA SER A 375 7.19 7.56 18.29
C SER A 375 6.33 8.06 19.43
N ASN A 376 5.69 7.14 20.16
CA ASN A 376 5.01 7.42 21.41
C ASN A 376 5.66 6.63 22.57
N PHE A 377 5.92 7.30 23.69
CA PHE A 377 6.59 6.69 24.85
C PHE A 377 5.70 5.70 25.61
N GLU A 378 4.38 5.77 25.43
CA GLU A 378 3.41 4.85 26.03
C GLU A 378 3.23 3.57 25.20
N ASP A 379 3.76 3.52 23.98
CA ASP A 379 3.60 2.36 23.12
C ASP A 379 4.33 1.13 23.71
N SER A 380 3.71 -0.04 23.57
CA SER A 380 4.44 -1.29 23.74
C SER A 380 5.59 -1.36 22.73
N HIS A 381 6.64 -2.11 23.07
CA HIS A 381 7.79 -2.26 22.17
C HIS A 381 7.37 -2.71 20.76
N THR A 382 6.45 -3.67 20.67
CA THR A 382 5.91 -4.19 19.42
C THR A 382 5.14 -3.12 18.61
N LEU A 383 4.35 -2.27 19.27
CA LEU A 383 3.62 -1.19 18.62
C LEU A 383 4.56 -0.09 18.14
N SER A 384 5.56 0.27 18.93
CA SER A 384 6.59 1.25 18.57
C SER A 384 7.35 0.83 17.31
N MET A 385 7.73 -0.45 17.22
CA MET A 385 8.35 -1.03 16.03
C MET A 385 7.43 -0.99 14.80
N LEU A 386 6.14 -1.28 14.98
CA LEU A 386 5.14 -1.23 13.91
C LEU A 386 4.96 0.20 13.39
N ARG A 387 4.85 1.19 14.28
CA ARG A 387 4.79 2.62 13.94
C ARG A 387 6.02 3.07 13.18
N ALA A 388 7.22 2.79 13.70
CA ALA A 388 8.48 3.14 13.05
C ALA A 388 8.60 2.54 11.64
N ARG A 389 8.24 1.26 11.47
CA ARG A 389 8.21 0.60 10.16
C ARG A 389 7.21 1.28 9.22
N CYS A 390 6.01 1.56 9.69
CA CYS A 390 4.97 2.18 8.87
C CYS A 390 5.32 3.61 8.46
N LEU A 391 5.89 4.40 9.37
CA LEU A 391 6.39 5.76 9.13
C LEU A 391 7.43 5.78 8.01
N ARG A 392 8.41 4.88 8.07
CA ARG A 392 9.43 4.73 7.02
C ARG A 392 8.77 4.41 5.67
N LEU A 393 7.83 3.46 5.64
CA LEU A 393 7.14 3.06 4.41
C LEU A 393 6.24 4.15 3.84
N LEU A 394 5.59 4.97 4.69
CA LEU A 394 4.84 6.15 4.27
C LEU A 394 5.76 7.13 3.53
N LYS A 395 6.91 7.46 4.12
CA LYS A 395 7.91 8.38 3.54
C LYS A 395 8.54 7.84 2.26
N GLU A 396 8.81 6.54 2.18
CA GLU A 396 9.41 5.91 1.00
C GLU A 396 8.43 5.74 -0.17
N LYS A 397 7.17 5.42 0.12
CA LYS A 397 6.19 5.06 -0.93
C LYS A 397 5.31 6.23 -1.37
N ILE A 398 5.06 7.21 -0.51
CA ILE A 398 4.12 8.30 -0.79
C ILE A 398 4.88 9.62 -0.93
N GLU A 399 4.91 10.11 -2.16
CA GLU A 399 5.48 11.42 -2.49
C GLU A 399 4.44 12.53 -2.26
N VAL A 400 4.81 13.56 -1.50
CA VAL A 400 3.99 14.77 -1.32
C VAL A 400 4.15 15.66 -2.56
N LYS A 401 3.13 15.68 -3.41
CA LYS A 401 3.14 16.45 -4.66
C LYS A 401 2.70 17.90 -4.44
N MET A 402 3.25 18.83 -5.22
CA MET A 402 2.88 20.25 -5.18
C MET A 402 1.37 20.46 -5.36
N ARG A 403 0.70 19.68 -6.20
CA ARG A 403 -0.77 19.73 -6.38
C ARG A 403 -1.56 19.48 -5.10
N TYR A 404 -1.05 18.68 -4.16
CA TYR A 404 -1.72 18.43 -2.87
C TYR A 404 -1.62 19.66 -1.97
N LYS A 405 -0.45 20.32 -1.99
CA LYS A 405 -0.21 21.56 -1.27
C LYS A 405 -1.09 22.70 -1.82
N VAL A 406 -1.14 22.86 -3.15
CA VAL A 406 -2.02 23.84 -3.83
C VAL A 406 -3.49 23.57 -3.53
N ALA A 407 -3.95 22.31 -3.61
CA ALA A 407 -5.34 21.98 -3.29
C ALA A 407 -5.70 22.28 -1.82
N LEU A 408 -4.80 22.01 -0.87
CA LEU A 408 -5.01 22.34 0.53
C LEU A 408 -4.98 23.85 0.78
N PHE A 409 -4.09 24.58 0.10
CA PHE A 409 -4.03 26.04 0.14
C PHE A 409 -5.38 26.65 -0.25
N LEU A 410 -6.01 26.11 -1.29
CA LEU A 410 -7.34 26.53 -1.75
C LEU A 410 -8.48 26.11 -0.81
N TRP A 411 -8.20 25.53 0.36
CA TRP A 411 -9.19 25.26 1.39
C TRP A 411 -9.04 26.27 2.55
N PRO A 412 -9.95 27.26 2.70
CA PRO A 412 -9.76 28.42 3.59
C PRO A 412 -9.34 28.13 5.04
N PRO A 413 -9.87 27.10 5.74
CA PRO A 413 -9.45 26.78 7.10
C PRO A 413 -7.98 26.36 7.22
N TYR A 414 -7.36 25.92 6.11
CA TYR A 414 -6.02 25.32 6.07
C TYR A 414 -5.06 26.07 5.14
N LYS A 415 -5.44 27.26 4.65
CA LYS A 415 -4.62 28.06 3.72
C LYS A 415 -3.25 28.48 4.25
N GLU A 416 -3.07 28.52 5.58
CA GLU A 416 -1.77 28.76 6.23
C GLU A 416 -0.79 27.59 6.07
N LEU A 417 -1.27 26.40 5.68
CA LEU A 417 -0.44 25.21 5.47
C LEU A 417 0.46 24.90 6.67
N ALA A 418 -0.09 24.97 7.88
CA ALA A 418 0.65 24.92 9.16
C ALA A 418 1.54 23.67 9.38
N MET A 419 1.41 22.65 8.53
CA MET A 419 2.24 21.44 8.54
C MET A 419 3.52 21.54 7.68
N LEU A 420 3.70 22.63 6.91
CA LEU A 420 4.82 22.81 5.98
C LEU A 420 5.86 23.78 6.54
N HIS A 421 7.11 23.66 6.05
CA HIS A 421 8.14 24.65 6.34
C HIS A 421 7.83 25.99 5.63
N PRO A 422 8.18 27.16 6.19
CA PRO A 422 7.94 28.47 5.55
C PRO A 422 8.45 28.59 4.10
N ASP A 423 9.56 27.92 3.78
CA ASP A 423 10.09 27.88 2.40
C ASP A 423 9.12 27.15 1.46
N GLU A 424 8.57 26.01 1.88
CA GLU A 424 7.58 25.26 1.10
C GLU A 424 6.27 26.03 0.93
N ILE A 425 5.87 26.81 1.94
CA ILE A 425 4.69 27.69 1.86
C ILE A 425 4.92 28.76 0.79
N SER A 426 6.10 29.37 0.78
CA SER A 426 6.49 30.37 -0.21
C SER A 426 6.50 29.80 -1.63
N GLU A 427 6.99 28.56 -1.79
CA GLU A 427 6.93 27.83 -3.06
C GLU A 427 5.49 27.59 -3.52
N VAL A 428 4.57 27.27 -2.60
CA VAL A 428 3.15 27.08 -2.93
C VAL A 428 2.53 28.38 -3.41
N HIS A 429 2.77 29.49 -2.71
CA HIS A 429 2.27 30.80 -3.12
C HIS A 429 2.79 31.19 -4.52
N GLU A 430 4.08 31.01 -4.79
CA GLU A 430 4.64 31.30 -6.11
C GLU A 430 4.10 30.37 -7.20
N MET A 431 3.92 29.08 -6.89
CA MET A 431 3.29 28.14 -7.81
C MET A 431 1.86 28.56 -8.16
N VAL A 432 1.06 28.97 -7.16
CA VAL A 432 -0.30 29.47 -7.38
C VAL A 432 -0.26 30.72 -8.28
N ARG A 433 0.58 31.72 -7.96
CA ARG A 433 0.74 32.92 -8.79
C ARG A 433 1.13 32.58 -10.24
N SER A 434 2.05 31.62 -10.41
CA SER A 434 2.45 31.12 -11.74
C SER A 434 1.28 30.48 -12.49
N MET A 435 0.46 29.66 -11.82
CA MET A 435 -0.76 29.08 -12.41
C MET A 435 -1.75 30.17 -12.83
N LEU A 436 -1.94 31.21 -12.02
CA LEU A 436 -2.82 32.34 -12.37
C LEU A 436 -2.32 33.09 -13.61
N ARG A 437 -1.03 33.43 -13.69
CA ARG A 437 -0.42 34.09 -14.86
C ARG A 437 -0.55 33.25 -16.14
N SER A 438 -0.31 31.94 -16.05
CA SER A 438 -0.41 31.04 -17.21
C SER A 438 -1.81 31.01 -17.81
N TYR A 439 -2.83 31.16 -16.97
CA TYR A 439 -4.23 31.15 -17.38
C TYR A 439 -4.63 32.43 -18.11
N GLU A 440 -4.09 33.58 -17.70
CA GLU A 440 -4.31 34.86 -18.37
C GLU A 440 -3.80 34.85 -19.82
N VAL A 441 -2.59 34.32 -20.03
CA VAL A 441 -2.00 34.20 -21.37
C VAL A 441 -2.85 33.33 -22.29
N HIS A 442 -3.29 32.16 -21.81
CA HIS A 442 -4.14 31.25 -22.61
C HIS A 442 -5.51 31.85 -22.92
N ARG A 443 -6.10 32.61 -21.99
CA ARG A 443 -7.39 33.28 -22.20
C ARG A 443 -7.28 34.39 -23.25
N MET A 444 -6.17 35.13 -23.29
CA MET A 444 -5.93 36.16 -24.30
C MET A 444 -5.72 35.58 -25.71
N ASP A 445 -5.06 34.42 -25.81
CA ASP A 445 -4.86 33.73 -27.10
C ASP A 445 -6.14 33.08 -27.67
N THR A 446 -7.05 32.60 -26.82
CA THR A 446 -8.33 32.02 -27.26
C THR A 446 -9.35 33.06 -27.70
N VAL A 447 -9.43 34.21 -27.01
CA VAL A 447 -10.36 35.30 -27.36
C VAL A 447 -9.97 36.01 -28.66
N ALA A 448 -8.69 35.94 -29.06
CA ALA A 448 -8.22 36.49 -30.32
C ALA A 448 -8.61 35.66 -31.56
N ASN A 449 -9.11 34.42 -31.39
CA ASN A 449 -9.30 33.46 -32.48
C ASN A 449 -10.72 32.86 -32.60
N GLU A 450 -11.72 33.35 -31.86
CA GLU A 450 -13.12 32.89 -32.03
C GLU A 450 -13.90 33.75 -33.05
N PRO A 451 -14.63 33.13 -34.01
CA PRO A 451 -15.61 33.83 -34.84
C PRO A 451 -16.91 34.05 -34.06
N ALA A 452 -17.48 35.24 -34.20
CA ALA A 452 -18.70 35.67 -33.54
C ALA A 452 -19.96 34.95 -34.07
N GLY A 453 -20.82 34.48 -33.15
CA GLY A 453 -22.22 34.09 -33.37
C GLY A 453 -22.67 32.98 -32.41
N GLU A 454 -23.91 32.88 -31.91
CA GLU A 454 -25.14 33.68 -31.88
C GLU A 454 -25.99 33.12 -30.70
N GLY A 455 -26.74 33.97 -30.00
CA GLY A 455 -28.03 33.67 -29.35
C GLY A 455 -28.07 32.89 -28.01
N GLU A 456 -28.35 33.61 -26.92
CA GLU A 456 -28.85 33.06 -25.64
C GLU A 456 -30.30 32.53 -25.78
N PRO A 457 -30.66 31.41 -25.11
CA PRO A 457 -32.04 31.11 -24.74
C PRO A 457 -32.31 31.39 -23.25
N ASP A 458 -33.49 31.96 -22.96
CA ASP A 458 -34.07 32.24 -21.65
C ASP A 458 -34.13 31.01 -20.70
N ASP A 459 -33.74 31.23 -19.44
CA ASP A 459 -33.80 30.25 -18.34
C ASP A 459 -34.97 30.55 -17.38
N PRO A 460 -35.80 29.56 -16.96
CA PRO A 460 -36.84 29.77 -15.96
C PRO A 460 -36.32 29.64 -14.51
N ALA A 461 -37.03 30.30 -13.59
CA ALA A 461 -36.64 30.58 -12.20
C ALA A 461 -36.40 29.35 -11.27
N PRO A 462 -35.61 29.50 -10.17
CA PRO A 462 -35.19 28.39 -9.31
C PRO A 462 -36.28 27.92 -8.33
N LEU A 463 -36.37 26.60 -8.13
CA LEU A 463 -37.17 25.95 -7.07
C LEU A 463 -36.37 25.81 -5.75
N PRO A 464 -37.06 25.72 -4.58
CA PRO A 464 -36.40 25.68 -3.27
C PRO A 464 -35.75 24.31 -2.94
N PRO A 465 -34.69 24.27 -2.12
CA PRO A 465 -33.90 23.06 -1.87
C PRO A 465 -34.61 22.06 -0.92
N PRO A 466 -34.50 20.73 -1.18
CA PRO A 466 -34.98 19.70 -0.26
C PRO A 466 -34.05 19.48 0.95
N SER A 467 -34.63 18.96 2.02
CA SER A 467 -34.01 18.77 3.34
C SER A 467 -32.97 17.64 3.40
N LEU A 468 -31.80 17.94 3.98
CA LEU A 468 -30.62 17.07 4.10
C LEU A 468 -30.79 15.84 5.03
N PRO A 469 -30.28 14.65 4.66
CA PRO A 469 -30.07 13.54 5.59
C PRO A 469 -28.75 13.65 6.39
N LYS A 470 -28.71 13.00 7.56
CA LYS A 470 -27.67 13.06 8.61
C LYS A 470 -26.21 13.10 8.10
N GLN A 471 -25.54 14.23 8.37
CA GLN A 471 -24.17 14.59 7.98
C GLN A 471 -23.07 13.71 8.62
N ARG A 472 -21.99 13.45 7.86
CA ARG A 472 -20.73 12.87 8.36
C ARG A 472 -19.73 14.01 8.62
N GLN A 473 -19.00 13.97 9.74
CA GLN A 473 -17.99 14.98 10.07
C GLN A 473 -16.65 14.67 9.38
N LEU A 474 -16.42 15.20 8.17
CA LEU A 474 -15.19 14.95 7.40
C LEU A 474 -13.93 15.63 7.98
N GLU A 475 -14.10 16.73 8.71
CA GLU A 475 -13.01 17.55 9.25
C GLU A 475 -12.41 17.01 10.55
N LYS A 476 -13.07 16.02 11.17
CA LYS A 476 -12.65 15.44 12.45
C LYS A 476 -11.21 14.89 12.35
N GLY A 477 -10.34 15.34 13.24
CA GLY A 477 -8.94 14.91 13.35
C GLY A 477 -7.91 15.83 12.68
N TYR A 478 -8.33 16.96 12.11
CA TYR A 478 -7.43 17.96 11.51
C TYR A 478 -7.38 19.29 12.28
N GLU A 479 -7.98 19.35 13.47
CA GLU A 479 -8.21 20.59 14.23
C GLU A 479 -6.91 21.35 14.54
N ARG A 480 -5.81 20.63 14.76
CA ARG A 480 -4.49 21.22 15.06
C ARG A 480 -3.87 21.99 13.91
N TYR A 481 -4.32 21.76 12.67
CA TYR A 481 -3.78 22.39 11.46
C TYR A 481 -4.57 23.62 11.01
N ARG A 482 -5.59 24.03 11.77
CA ARG A 482 -6.40 25.22 11.47
C ARG A 482 -5.63 26.52 11.72
N MET A 483 -5.97 27.50 10.90
CA MET A 483 -5.49 28.88 10.97
C MET A 483 -5.63 29.50 12.37
N LYS A 484 -4.60 30.22 12.86
CA LYS A 484 -4.59 30.89 14.19
C LYS A 484 -4.37 32.41 14.12
N SER A 485 -5.14 33.12 13.28
CA SER A 485 -5.31 34.60 13.21
C SER A 485 -4.09 35.48 12.87
N VAL A 486 -4.30 36.65 12.20
CA VAL A 486 -3.75 38.03 12.46
C VAL A 486 -3.97 39.02 11.27
N GLN A 487 -3.71 40.32 11.54
CA GLN A 487 -4.02 41.66 10.97
C GLN A 487 -3.65 42.02 9.50
N LEU A 488 -4.16 43.18 9.02
CA LEU A 488 -4.23 43.67 7.62
C LEU A 488 -3.16 44.72 7.18
N PRO A 489 -2.62 44.59 5.95
CA PRO A 489 -2.14 45.68 5.08
C PRO A 489 -2.73 45.63 3.63
N VAL A 490 -2.21 46.47 2.72
CA VAL A 490 -2.65 46.65 1.32
C VAL A 490 -2.19 45.48 0.43
N HIS A 491 -3.11 44.86 -0.32
CA HIS A 491 -2.86 43.66 -1.12
C HIS A 491 -2.18 43.94 -2.47
N ALA A 492 -1.14 43.17 -2.84
CA ALA A 492 -0.48 43.28 -4.15
C ALA A 492 -1.15 42.41 -5.23
N ASP A 493 -1.74 41.26 -4.85
CA ASP A 493 -2.50 40.37 -5.75
C ASP A 493 -3.60 39.58 -5.01
N GLU A 494 -4.34 38.72 -5.74
CA GLU A 494 -5.39 37.87 -5.17
C GLU A 494 -4.87 36.85 -4.14
N VAL A 495 -3.62 36.40 -4.26
CA VAL A 495 -3.01 35.43 -3.34
C VAL A 495 -2.79 36.09 -1.99
N ASP A 496 -2.21 37.30 -1.96
CA ASP A 496 -2.01 38.06 -0.73
C ASP A 496 -3.34 38.40 -0.08
N LYS A 497 -4.33 38.86 -0.87
CA LYS A 497 -5.69 39.12 -0.40
C LYS A 497 -6.29 37.88 0.26
N TYR A 498 -6.20 36.72 -0.38
CA TYR A 498 -6.73 35.47 0.15
C TYR A 498 -6.02 35.00 1.42
N VAL A 499 -4.69 35.09 1.50
CA VAL A 499 -3.92 34.71 2.69
C VAL A 499 -4.35 35.54 3.91
N GLU A 500 -4.56 36.84 3.71
CA GLU A 500 -4.90 37.80 4.78
C GLU A 500 -6.38 37.78 5.20
N MET A 501 -7.26 37.12 4.44
CA MET A 501 -8.67 36.98 4.85
C MET A 501 -8.78 36.34 6.25
N ALA A 502 -9.80 36.72 7.00
CA ALA A 502 -10.08 36.11 8.29
C ALA A 502 -10.26 34.58 8.17
N PRO A 503 -9.96 33.82 9.25
CA PRO A 503 -10.18 32.37 9.26
C PRO A 503 -11.67 32.06 9.02
N LEU A 504 -11.96 31.44 7.88
CA LEU A 504 -13.31 31.02 7.52
C LEU A 504 -13.48 29.52 7.79
N ASN A 505 -14.59 29.15 8.41
CA ASN A 505 -14.94 27.76 8.70
C ASN A 505 -15.69 27.13 7.51
N VAL A 506 -15.03 27.04 6.36
CA VAL A 506 -15.59 26.44 5.14
C VAL A 506 -15.44 24.93 5.17
N LYS A 507 -16.56 24.21 5.15
CA LYS A 507 -16.57 22.75 5.09
C LYS A 507 -16.12 22.25 3.73
N LEU A 508 -15.52 21.05 3.70
CA LEU A 508 -15.04 20.46 2.45
C LEU A 508 -16.18 20.22 1.43
N GLU A 509 -17.35 19.84 1.91
CA GLU A 509 -18.53 19.60 1.08
C GLU A 509 -19.06 20.87 0.41
N ASP A 510 -18.87 22.02 1.06
CA ASP A 510 -19.32 23.33 0.59
C ASP A 510 -18.21 24.11 -0.14
N LEU A 511 -17.01 23.54 -0.24
CA LEU A 511 -15.80 24.25 -0.69
C LEU A 511 -15.94 24.83 -2.09
N LEU A 512 -16.50 24.07 -3.04
CA LEU A 512 -16.70 24.57 -4.39
C LEU A 512 -17.78 25.66 -4.45
N LYS A 513 -18.88 25.53 -3.68
CA LYS A 513 -19.91 26.57 -3.58
C LYS A 513 -19.37 27.85 -2.95
N TRP A 514 -18.48 27.73 -1.99
CA TRP A 514 -17.77 28.88 -1.43
C TRP A 514 -16.91 29.58 -2.47
N TRP A 515 -16.11 28.84 -3.26
CA TRP A 515 -15.34 29.43 -4.35
C TRP A 515 -16.22 30.04 -5.45
N GLN A 516 -17.39 29.47 -5.73
CA GLN A 516 -18.38 30.06 -6.63
C GLN A 516 -18.82 31.44 -6.12
N SER A 517 -19.09 31.59 -4.83
CA SER A 517 -19.44 32.89 -4.22
C SER A 517 -18.29 33.91 -4.27
N MET A 518 -17.04 33.46 -4.38
CA MET A 518 -15.83 34.28 -4.48
C MET A 518 -15.45 34.63 -5.92
N SER A 519 -16.26 34.24 -6.92
CA SER A 519 -15.96 34.45 -8.35
C SER A 519 -16.27 35.86 -8.87
N GLY A 520 -16.81 36.74 -8.03
CA GLY A 520 -17.14 38.12 -8.39
C GLY A 520 -15.91 38.99 -8.71
N PRO A 521 -16.07 40.09 -9.49
CA PRO A 521 -14.96 40.93 -9.93
C PRO A 521 -14.14 41.57 -8.79
N ASP A 522 -14.81 41.91 -7.68
CA ASP A 522 -14.21 42.55 -6.51
C ASP A 522 -13.76 41.54 -5.44
N GLU A 523 -13.90 40.23 -5.69
CA GLU A 523 -13.58 39.15 -4.77
C GLU A 523 -12.25 38.48 -5.10
N LEU A 524 -12.25 37.19 -5.49
CA LEU A 524 -11.07 36.38 -5.84
C LEU A 524 -11.31 35.60 -7.15
N PRO A 525 -11.62 36.29 -8.27
CA PRO A 525 -12.10 35.64 -9.48
C PRO A 525 -11.07 34.68 -10.11
N LYS A 526 -9.77 35.00 -10.08
CA LYS A 526 -8.73 34.13 -10.66
C LYS A 526 -8.50 32.89 -9.77
N LEU A 527 -8.47 33.07 -8.45
CA LEU A 527 -8.38 31.93 -7.53
C LEU A 527 -9.62 31.04 -7.55
N ALA A 528 -10.82 31.61 -7.70
CA ALA A 528 -12.05 30.86 -7.88
C ALA A 528 -11.97 29.95 -9.13
N LEU A 529 -11.52 30.49 -10.26
CA LEU A 529 -11.30 29.71 -11.48
C LEU A 529 -10.25 28.60 -11.28
N LEU A 530 -9.15 28.92 -10.61
CA LEU A 530 -8.13 27.91 -10.26
C LEU A 530 -8.72 26.81 -9.37
N ALA A 531 -9.53 27.16 -8.38
CA ALA A 531 -10.19 26.24 -7.49
C ALA A 531 -11.17 25.32 -8.23
N ARG A 532 -11.99 25.86 -9.13
CA ARG A 532 -12.88 25.08 -10.00
C ARG A 532 -12.11 24.07 -10.86
N ARG A 533 -10.89 24.41 -11.27
CA ARG A 533 -10.03 23.53 -12.07
C ARG A 533 -9.32 22.45 -11.23
N GLU A 534 -8.75 22.82 -10.09
CA GLU A 534 -7.85 21.95 -9.33
C GLU A 534 -8.58 21.03 -8.34
N LEU A 535 -9.59 21.55 -7.62
CA LEU A 535 -10.25 20.84 -6.53
C LEU A 535 -11.04 19.59 -6.97
N PRO A 536 -11.72 19.57 -8.13
CA PRO A 536 -12.50 18.40 -8.54
C PRO A 536 -11.65 17.21 -8.96
N LYS A 537 -10.34 17.42 -9.20
CA LYS A 537 -9.44 16.37 -9.66
C LYS A 537 -9.35 15.24 -8.65
N ASN A 538 -9.33 14.03 -9.16
CA ASN A 538 -9.46 12.83 -8.35
C ASN A 538 -8.19 12.48 -7.56
N LEU A 539 -8.37 11.95 -6.35
CA LEU A 539 -7.27 11.44 -5.52
C LEU A 539 -7.13 9.90 -5.60
N THR A 540 -8.20 9.20 -6.03
CA THR A 540 -8.24 7.74 -6.00
C THR A 540 -8.91 7.14 -7.25
N SER A 541 -8.42 5.97 -7.67
CA SER A 541 -9.07 5.11 -8.68
C SER A 541 -10.17 4.21 -8.09
N ALA A 542 -10.63 4.52 -6.87
CA ALA A 542 -11.62 3.79 -6.08
C ALA A 542 -12.99 3.67 -6.73
N HIS A 543 -13.30 4.69 -7.52
CA HIS A 543 -14.53 4.81 -8.26
C HIS A 543 -14.72 3.62 -9.21
N SER A 544 -13.62 3.17 -9.82
CA SER A 544 -13.59 1.97 -10.64
C SER A 544 -13.81 0.69 -9.81
N GLU A 545 -13.48 0.64 -8.52
CA GLU A 545 -13.81 -0.53 -7.68
C GLU A 545 -15.31 -0.67 -7.38
N THR A 546 -16.04 0.45 -7.37
CA THR A 546 -17.50 0.40 -7.33
C THR A 546 -18.04 -0.27 -8.58
N VAL A 547 -17.47 0.08 -9.74
CA VAL A 547 -17.74 -0.59 -11.02
C VAL A 547 -17.50 -2.09 -10.88
N PHE A 548 -16.42 -2.52 -10.21
CA PHE A 548 -16.11 -3.95 -10.05
C PHE A 548 -17.12 -4.67 -9.15
N SER A 549 -17.57 -4.00 -8.09
CA SER A 549 -18.55 -4.55 -7.16
C SER A 549 -19.92 -4.69 -7.83
N ASP A 550 -20.36 -3.64 -8.55
CA ASP A 550 -21.61 -3.64 -9.31
C ASP A 550 -21.51 -4.64 -10.49
N CYS A 551 -20.39 -4.68 -11.21
CA CYS A 551 -20.11 -5.70 -12.24
C CYS A 551 -20.09 -7.12 -11.67
N GLY A 552 -19.64 -7.33 -10.43
CA GLY A 552 -19.60 -8.65 -9.79
C GLY A 552 -20.99 -9.23 -9.53
N TRP A 553 -21.98 -8.37 -9.30
CA TRP A 553 -23.40 -8.75 -9.26
C TRP A 553 -23.96 -9.06 -10.65
N ILE A 554 -23.51 -8.30 -11.65
CA ILE A 554 -23.94 -8.44 -13.05
C ILE A 554 -23.35 -9.72 -13.67
N LYS A 555 -22.08 -10.05 -13.37
CA LYS A 555 -21.35 -11.20 -13.91
C LYS A 555 -21.01 -12.22 -12.81
N ASN A 556 -21.99 -13.07 -12.48
CA ASN A 556 -21.83 -14.21 -11.57
C ASN A 556 -21.92 -15.54 -12.33
N GLU A 557 -21.78 -16.67 -11.62
CA GLU A 557 -21.79 -18.03 -12.16
C GLU A 557 -23.03 -18.35 -13.03
N ARG A 558 -24.15 -17.62 -12.82
CA ARG A 558 -25.41 -17.76 -13.57
C ARG A 558 -25.57 -16.76 -14.73
N LYS A 559 -24.75 -15.71 -14.83
CA LYS A 559 -24.86 -14.59 -15.81
C LYS A 559 -23.56 -14.32 -16.58
N SER A 560 -22.77 -15.35 -16.85
CA SER A 560 -21.42 -15.25 -17.43
C SER A 560 -21.38 -14.97 -18.96
N ASN A 561 -22.53 -14.97 -19.64
CA ASN A 561 -22.62 -14.95 -21.11
C ASN A 561 -23.02 -13.60 -21.74
N MET A 562 -22.99 -12.49 -20.99
CA MET A 562 -23.23 -11.16 -21.58
C MET A 562 -22.07 -10.73 -22.48
N SER A 563 -22.40 -10.10 -23.61
CA SER A 563 -21.41 -9.49 -24.49
C SER A 563 -20.71 -8.31 -23.77
N PRO A 564 -19.46 -7.99 -24.12
CA PRO A 564 -18.76 -6.82 -23.55
C PRO A 564 -19.56 -5.52 -23.70
N GLU A 565 -20.22 -5.33 -24.84
CA GLU A 565 -21.02 -4.14 -25.16
C GLU A 565 -22.27 -4.06 -24.28
N THR A 566 -22.93 -5.20 -24.04
CA THR A 566 -24.09 -5.26 -23.15
C THR A 566 -23.68 -4.98 -21.71
N LEU A 567 -22.54 -5.52 -21.26
CA LEU A 567 -22.01 -5.26 -19.92
C LEU A 567 -21.69 -3.77 -19.74
N ASP A 568 -21.05 -3.16 -20.74
CA ASP A 568 -20.69 -1.74 -20.75
C ASP A 568 -21.94 -0.86 -20.60
N ALA A 569 -22.95 -1.09 -21.46
CA ALA A 569 -24.21 -0.35 -21.44
C ALA A 569 -24.98 -0.52 -20.11
N VAL A 570 -25.07 -1.73 -19.58
CA VAL A 570 -25.77 -1.99 -18.31
C VAL A 570 -25.09 -1.29 -17.15
N VAL A 571 -23.76 -1.31 -17.10
CA VAL A 571 -22.99 -0.64 -16.03
C VAL A 571 -23.17 0.87 -16.10
N PHE A 572 -23.08 1.45 -17.30
CA PHE A 572 -23.32 2.87 -17.53
C PHE A 572 -24.73 3.28 -17.10
N LEU A 573 -25.77 2.61 -17.61
CA LEU A 573 -27.17 2.93 -17.32
C LEU A 573 -27.50 2.77 -15.83
N HIS A 574 -26.97 1.73 -15.19
CA HIS A 574 -27.16 1.53 -13.75
C HIS A 574 -26.54 2.65 -12.92
N ASP A 575 -25.33 3.11 -13.26
CA ASP A 575 -24.70 4.25 -12.58
C ASP A 575 -25.48 5.54 -12.83
N TYR A 576 -25.83 5.83 -14.08
CA TYR A 576 -26.60 7.01 -14.47
C TYR A 576 -27.94 7.09 -13.73
N ASN A 577 -28.73 6.01 -13.72
CA ASN A 577 -30.01 5.97 -13.02
C ASN A 577 -29.83 6.15 -11.50
N LYS A 578 -28.83 5.49 -10.90
CA LYS A 578 -28.55 5.60 -9.46
C LYS A 578 -28.11 7.00 -9.03
N GLN A 579 -27.50 7.76 -9.92
CA GLN A 579 -27.11 9.16 -9.68
C GLN A 579 -28.32 10.09 -9.83
N ASN A 580 -29.21 9.84 -10.79
CA ASN A 580 -30.39 10.67 -11.05
C ASN A 580 -31.59 10.39 -10.13
N GLU A 581 -31.84 9.14 -9.74
CA GLU A 581 -32.87 8.78 -8.74
C GLU A 581 -32.60 9.47 -7.39
N LYS A 582 -31.34 9.79 -7.08
CA LYS A 582 -30.95 10.54 -5.87
C LYS A 582 -31.09 12.06 -6.00
N LYS A 583 -31.26 12.59 -7.21
CA LYS A 583 -31.55 14.00 -7.46
C LYS A 583 -33.06 14.26 -7.39
N GLU A 584 -33.90 13.25 -7.68
CA GLU A 584 -35.37 13.33 -7.61
C GLU A 584 -35.97 12.98 -6.23
N SER A 585 -35.19 12.38 -5.32
CA SER A 585 -35.58 12.05 -3.94
C SER A 585 -35.01 13.01 -2.91
#